data_AF-A0A2W1ADW4-F1
#
_entry.id   AF-A0A2W1ADW4-F1
#
_cell.length_a   1.000
_cell.length_b   1.000
_cell.length_c   1.000
_cell.angle_alpha   90.00
_cell.angle_beta   90.00
_cell.angle_gamma   90.00
#
_symmetry.space_group_name_H-M   'P 1'
#
loop_
_entity.id
_entity.type
_entity.pdbx_description
1 polymer ?
#
loop_
_entity_poly.entity_id
_entity_poly.type
_entity_poly.pdbx_seq_one_letter_code
_entity_poly.pdbx_strand_id
1 'polypeptide(L)'
;MVKAGINSQISEDIMITLWSKLILICALSGMMTITRESIKQVLITEDSFNMTKGVIAEAANVGRSMKVDLPGDIEIKQIDYLLEHREVAVSSMFTDLIRGNPLEVDVLNGAVSRLGKENNIATPLNDFICSTLKPYNDRAKAARFVGRKADFYGAPIA
;
A
#
# COMPACT_ATOMS: atom_id res chain seq x y z
N MET A 1 -4.46 -24.06 -15.28
CA MET A 1 -4.34 -22.64 -15.67
C MET A 1 -3.88 -22.50 -17.12
N VAL A 2 -2.70 -23.02 -17.50
CA VAL A 2 -2.18 -22.93 -18.88
C VAL A 2 -3.12 -23.52 -19.93
N LYS A 3 -3.71 -24.70 -19.70
CA LYS A 3 -4.71 -25.29 -20.62
C LYS A 3 -5.99 -24.46 -20.80
N ALA A 4 -6.24 -23.51 -19.91
CA ALA A 4 -7.36 -22.56 -20.00
C ALA A 4 -6.93 -21.19 -20.59
N GLY A 5 -5.70 -21.08 -21.13
CA GLY A 5 -5.18 -19.83 -21.70
C GLY A 5 -4.71 -18.79 -20.65
N ILE A 6 -4.62 -19.18 -19.38
CA ILE A 6 -4.18 -18.29 -18.30
C ILE A 6 -2.66 -18.42 -18.16
N ASN A 7 -1.94 -17.31 -18.38
CA ASN A 7 -0.51 -17.25 -18.14
C ASN A 7 -0.24 -17.42 -16.63
N SER A 8 0.54 -18.44 -16.26
CA SER A 8 0.81 -18.79 -14.87
C SER A 8 2.22 -19.34 -14.74
N GLN A 9 2.93 -18.90 -13.71
CA GLN A 9 4.24 -19.42 -13.35
C GLN A 9 4.18 -19.99 -11.93
N ILE A 10 4.86 -21.11 -11.69
CA ILE A 10 5.05 -21.65 -10.34
C ILE A 10 6.18 -20.86 -9.71
N SER A 11 5.93 -20.24 -8.56
CA SER A 11 6.96 -19.60 -7.77
C SER A 11 7.71 -20.66 -6.95
N GLU A 12 9.04 -20.58 -6.92
CA GLU A 12 9.89 -21.42 -6.06
C GLU A 12 9.74 -21.02 -4.58
N ASP A 13 9.51 -19.73 -4.31
CA ASP A 13 9.13 -19.22 -3.00
C ASP A 13 8.03 -18.15 -3.16
N ILE A 14 6.81 -18.56 -2.84
CA ILE A 14 5.64 -17.69 -2.92
C ILE A 14 5.71 -16.53 -1.92
N MET A 15 6.39 -16.69 -0.79
CA MET A 15 6.50 -15.64 0.23
C MET A 15 7.33 -14.46 -0.26
N ILE A 16 8.43 -14.73 -0.98
CA ILE A 16 9.21 -13.66 -1.63
C ILE A 16 8.33 -12.90 -2.63
N THR A 17 7.53 -13.61 -3.42
CA THR A 17 6.62 -12.98 -4.40
C THR A 17 5.56 -12.12 -3.71
N LEU A 18 4.92 -12.62 -2.66
CA LEU A 18 3.89 -11.92 -1.91
C LEU A 18 4.45 -10.67 -1.21
N TRP A 19 5.60 -10.80 -0.54
CA TRP A 19 6.23 -9.67 0.15
C TRP A 19 6.77 -8.62 -0.81
N SER A 20 7.38 -9.03 -1.93
CA SER A 20 7.82 -8.08 -2.96
C SER A 20 6.66 -7.23 -3.46
N LYS A 21 5.51 -7.87 -3.70
CA LYS A 21 4.28 -7.15 -4.08
C LYS A 21 3.75 -6.28 -2.95
N LEU A 22 3.73 -6.76 -1.70
CA LEU A 22 3.25 -6.00 -0.55
C LEU A 22 4.09 -4.73 -0.33
N ILE A 23 5.42 -4.83 -0.40
CA ILE A 23 6.35 -3.69 -0.28
C ILE A 23 6.01 -2.63 -1.33
N LEU A 24 5.87 -3.05 -2.59
CA LEU A 24 5.52 -2.15 -3.69
C LEU A 24 4.19 -1.45 -3.46
N ILE A 25 3.12 -2.19 -3.14
CA ILE A 25 1.77 -1.62 -3.02
C ILE A 25 1.60 -0.78 -1.74
N CYS A 26 2.30 -1.08 -0.65
CA CYS A 26 2.32 -0.23 0.54
C CYS A 26 2.86 1.17 0.23
N ALA A 27 3.92 1.24 -0.57
CA ALA A 27 4.51 2.51 -1.01
C ALA A 27 3.65 3.18 -2.09
N LEU A 28 3.35 2.46 -3.18
CA LEU A 28 2.58 2.98 -4.32
C LEU A 28 1.17 3.42 -3.92
N SER A 29 0.37 2.52 -3.35
CA SER A 29 -1.03 2.81 -3.03
C SER A 29 -1.13 3.71 -1.81
N GLY A 30 -0.31 3.47 -0.77
CA GLY A 30 -0.30 4.26 0.45
C GLY A 30 0.01 5.73 0.16
N MET A 31 1.12 6.00 -0.53
CA MET A 31 1.56 7.37 -0.82
C MET A 31 0.57 8.12 -1.70
N MET A 32 0.14 7.54 -2.84
CA MET A 32 -0.85 8.19 -3.71
C MET A 32 -2.16 8.52 -2.97
N THR A 33 -2.58 7.66 -2.05
CA THR A 33 -3.86 7.87 -1.33
C THR A 33 -3.75 9.01 -0.32
N ILE A 34 -2.63 9.12 0.42
CA ILE A 34 -2.46 10.19 1.41
C ILE A 34 -2.19 11.55 0.74
N THR A 35 -1.45 11.57 -0.37
CA THR A 35 -1.14 12.80 -1.13
C THR A 35 -2.28 13.22 -2.05
N ARG A 36 -3.17 12.28 -2.42
CA ARG A 36 -4.20 12.44 -3.47
C ARG A 36 -3.61 12.76 -4.83
N GLU A 37 -2.45 12.19 -5.12
CA GLU A 37 -1.69 12.47 -6.33
C GLU A 37 -1.39 11.19 -7.11
N SER A 38 -1.03 11.36 -8.38
CA SER A 38 -0.47 10.26 -9.18
C SER A 38 0.91 9.84 -8.68
N ILE A 39 1.32 8.60 -8.96
CA ILE A 39 2.64 8.11 -8.57
C ILE A 39 3.78 8.98 -9.14
N LYS A 40 3.61 9.49 -10.37
CA LYS A 40 4.55 10.45 -10.97
C LYS A 40 4.79 11.67 -10.08
N GLN A 41 3.72 12.30 -9.61
CA GLN A 41 3.82 13.49 -8.76
C GLN A 41 4.45 13.16 -7.41
N VAL A 42 4.10 12.01 -6.82
CA VAL A 42 4.71 11.51 -5.57
C VAL A 42 6.23 11.32 -5.71
N LEU A 43 6.71 10.85 -6.85
CA LEU A 43 8.13 10.51 -7.06
C LEU A 43 8.99 11.72 -7.49
N ILE A 44 8.42 12.79 -8.05
CA ILE A 44 9.22 13.97 -8.46
C ILE A 44 9.48 14.96 -7.33
N THR A 45 8.60 15.00 -6.32
CA THR A 45 8.80 15.84 -5.14
C THR A 45 9.71 15.12 -4.16
N GLU A 46 10.84 15.74 -3.81
CA GLU A 46 11.89 15.13 -2.99
C GLU A 46 11.37 14.60 -1.64
N ASP A 47 10.53 15.39 -0.95
CA ASP A 47 9.99 15.01 0.35
C ASP A 47 9.12 13.75 0.27
N SER A 48 8.17 13.69 -0.68
CA SER A 48 7.31 12.52 -0.84
C SER A 48 8.06 11.33 -1.42
N PHE A 49 9.09 11.55 -2.23
CA PHE A 49 9.96 10.47 -2.69
C PHE A 49 10.77 9.87 -1.54
N ASN A 50 11.29 10.70 -0.63
CA ASN A 50 11.98 10.24 0.58
C ASN A 50 11.04 9.43 1.49
N MET A 51 9.80 9.87 1.67
CA MET A 51 8.79 9.09 2.39
C MET A 51 8.50 7.75 1.70
N THR A 52 8.39 7.74 0.36
CA THR A 52 8.16 6.51 -0.42
C THR A 52 9.27 5.48 -0.19
N LYS A 53 10.54 5.91 -0.24
CA LYS A 53 11.70 5.05 0.06
C LYS A 53 11.64 4.51 1.49
N GLY A 54 11.25 5.34 2.45
CA GLY A 54 11.08 4.92 3.85
C GLY A 54 10.00 3.86 4.03
N VAL A 55 8.83 4.00 3.38
CA VAL A 55 7.75 3.01 3.43
C VAL A 55 8.21 1.66 2.86
N ILE A 56 8.96 1.69 1.76
CA ILE A 56 9.57 0.49 1.15
C ILE A 56 10.52 -0.18 2.15
N ALA A 57 11.43 0.58 2.76
CA ALA A 57 12.42 0.07 3.70
C ALA A 57 11.76 -0.54 4.96
N GLU A 58 10.75 0.12 5.53
CA GLU A 58 9.99 -0.41 6.66
C GLU A 58 9.34 -1.75 6.33
N ALA A 59 8.62 -1.84 5.20
CA ALA A 59 7.94 -3.07 4.79
C ALA A 59 8.95 -4.21 4.51
N ALA A 60 10.09 -3.90 3.88
CA ALA A 60 11.16 -4.87 3.64
C ALA A 60 11.76 -5.39 4.96
N ASN A 61 12.01 -4.52 5.93
CA ASN A 61 12.53 -4.91 7.25
C ASN A 61 11.57 -5.80 8.03
N VAL A 62 10.26 -5.53 7.95
CA VAL A 62 9.23 -6.42 8.52
C VAL A 62 9.21 -7.76 7.77
N GLY A 63 9.31 -7.77 6.44
CA GLY A 63 9.39 -9.02 5.68
C GLY A 63 10.59 -9.89 6.07
N ARG A 64 11.75 -9.27 6.28
CA ARG A 64 12.97 -9.96 6.75
C ARG A 64 12.83 -10.48 8.18
N SER A 65 12.21 -9.74 9.09
CA SER A 65 11.99 -10.24 10.47
C SER A 65 11.04 -11.44 10.51
N MET A 66 10.15 -11.55 9.53
CA MET A 66 9.31 -12.72 9.27
C MET A 66 10.06 -13.91 8.62
N LYS A 67 11.40 -13.85 8.52
CA LYS A 67 12.27 -14.87 7.93
C LYS A 67 12.02 -15.15 6.44
N VAL A 68 11.48 -14.17 5.72
CA VAL A 68 11.36 -14.25 4.26
C VAL A 68 12.72 -13.90 3.66
N ASP A 69 13.22 -14.73 2.74
CA ASP A 69 14.51 -14.54 2.08
C ASP A 69 14.44 -13.44 0.99
N LEU A 70 14.09 -12.24 1.41
CA LEU A 70 14.02 -11.08 0.52
C LEU A 70 15.43 -10.71 0.03
N PRO A 71 15.61 -10.51 -1.29
CA PRO A 71 16.89 -10.06 -1.83
C PRO A 71 17.40 -8.80 -1.14
N GLY A 72 18.72 -8.71 -0.92
CA GLY A 72 19.34 -7.55 -0.29
C GLY A 72 19.18 -6.24 -1.09
N ASP A 73 18.82 -6.34 -2.36
CA ASP A 73 18.57 -5.22 -3.27
C ASP A 73 17.08 -4.95 -3.52
N ILE A 74 16.17 -5.57 -2.75
CA ILE A 74 14.72 -5.47 -2.99
C ILE A 74 14.24 -4.02 -2.95
N GLU A 75 14.73 -3.19 -2.02
CA GLU A 75 14.33 -1.79 -1.91
C GLU A 75 14.68 -1.00 -3.18
N ILE A 76 15.90 -1.19 -3.69
CA ILE A 76 16.38 -0.56 -4.92
C ILE A 76 15.53 -1.02 -6.10
N LYS A 77 15.28 -2.33 -6.22
CA LYS A 77 14.42 -2.89 -7.27
C LYS A 77 13.00 -2.33 -7.25
N GLN A 78 12.40 -2.13 -6.07
CA GLN A 78 11.07 -1.53 -5.98
C GLN A 78 11.08 -0.05 -6.36
N ILE A 79 12.12 0.70 -5.97
CA ILE A 79 12.28 2.10 -6.37
C ILE A 79 12.44 2.22 -7.89
N ASP A 80 13.32 1.41 -8.49
CA ASP A 80 13.55 1.40 -9.94
C ASP A 80 12.28 1.02 -10.70
N TYR A 81 11.55 0.01 -10.20
CA TYR A 81 10.26 -0.36 -10.77
C TYR A 81 9.27 0.82 -10.74
N LEU A 82 9.15 1.52 -9.62
CA LEU A 82 8.28 2.70 -9.50
C LEU A 82 8.70 3.83 -10.44
N LEU A 83 9.99 4.07 -10.59
CA LEU A 83 10.52 5.10 -11.50
C LEU A 83 10.27 4.75 -12.97
N GLU A 84 10.49 3.49 -13.36
CA GLU A 84 10.24 2.98 -14.71
C GLU A 84 8.75 3.06 -15.06
N HIS A 85 7.88 2.70 -14.12
CA HIS A 85 6.44 2.62 -14.31
C HIS A 85 5.69 3.87 -13.79
N ARG A 86 6.37 5.00 -13.61
CA ARG A 86 5.77 6.21 -13.02
C ARG A 86 4.65 6.83 -13.86
N GLU A 87 4.61 6.55 -15.16
CA GLU A 87 3.56 7.01 -16.06
C GLU A 87 2.28 6.15 -15.96
N VAL A 88 2.29 5.10 -15.13
CA VAL A 88 1.11 4.29 -14.82
C VAL A 88 0.07 5.12 -14.04
N ALA A 89 -1.20 4.77 -14.24
CA ALA A 89 -2.36 5.41 -13.62
C ALA A 89 -2.37 5.29 -12.07
N VAL A 90 -3.40 5.90 -11.47
CA VAL A 90 -3.71 5.87 -10.04
C VAL A 90 -3.97 4.46 -9.50
N SER A 91 -3.67 4.20 -8.22
CA SER A 91 -3.95 2.90 -7.58
C SER A 91 -5.44 2.65 -7.37
N SER A 92 -5.78 1.38 -7.16
CA SER A 92 -7.11 0.94 -6.70
C SER A 92 -7.53 1.66 -5.42
N MET A 93 -6.68 1.65 -4.39
CA MET A 93 -6.98 2.29 -3.11
C MET A 93 -7.21 3.79 -3.24
N PHE A 94 -6.43 4.50 -4.07
CA PHE A 94 -6.70 5.91 -4.33
C PHE A 94 -8.00 6.11 -5.11
N THR A 95 -8.28 5.26 -6.09
CA THR A 95 -9.57 5.29 -6.80
C THR A 95 -10.76 5.05 -5.85
N ASP A 96 -10.63 4.14 -4.88
CA ASP A 96 -11.63 3.87 -3.86
C ASP A 96 -11.84 5.06 -2.94
N LEU A 97 -10.76 5.76 -2.55
CA LEU A 97 -10.83 7.03 -1.81
C LEU A 97 -11.69 8.06 -2.56
N ILE A 98 -11.43 8.24 -3.86
CA ILE A 98 -12.19 9.18 -4.69
C ILE A 98 -13.66 8.75 -4.85
N ARG A 99 -13.92 7.44 -4.87
CA ARG A 99 -15.27 6.88 -5.10
C ARG A 99 -16.13 6.74 -3.84
N GLY A 100 -15.62 7.08 -2.66
CA GLY A 100 -16.35 6.96 -1.40
C GLY A 100 -16.39 5.53 -0.83
N ASN A 101 -15.46 4.67 -1.25
CA ASN A 101 -15.43 3.26 -0.91
C ASN A 101 -14.49 2.97 0.28
N PRO A 102 -14.73 1.89 1.06
CA PRO A 102 -13.77 1.42 2.05
C PRO A 102 -12.40 1.14 1.43
N LEU A 103 -11.35 1.44 2.17
CA LEU A 103 -9.96 1.27 1.74
C LEU A 103 -9.40 -0.07 2.21
N GLU A 104 -8.47 -0.60 1.43
CA GLU A 104 -7.65 -1.77 1.78
C GLU A 104 -6.46 -1.43 2.71
N VAL A 105 -6.39 -0.20 3.25
CA VAL A 105 -5.27 0.28 4.07
C VAL A 105 -4.95 -0.63 5.28
N ASP A 106 -5.96 -1.22 5.92
CA ASP A 106 -5.78 -2.07 7.10
C ASP A 106 -5.09 -3.41 6.77
N VAL A 107 -5.25 -3.90 5.54
CA VAL A 107 -4.68 -5.18 5.07
C VAL A 107 -3.40 -4.99 4.28
N LEU A 108 -3.06 -3.76 3.88
CA LEU A 108 -1.80 -3.38 3.28
C LEU A 108 -0.85 -2.80 4.33
N ASN A 109 -0.78 -1.48 4.45
CA ASN A 109 0.06 -0.78 5.44
C ASN A 109 -0.25 -1.25 6.87
N GLY A 110 -1.53 -1.50 7.19
CA GLY A 110 -1.93 -1.98 8.52
C GLY A 110 -1.45 -3.41 8.83
N ALA A 111 -1.23 -4.24 7.81
CA ALA A 111 -0.59 -5.54 7.98
C ALA A 111 0.90 -5.38 8.29
N VAL A 112 1.61 -4.51 7.57
CA VAL A 112 3.02 -4.19 7.83
C VAL A 112 3.19 -3.62 9.24
N SER A 113 2.36 -2.66 9.64
CA SER A 113 2.37 -2.08 10.99
C SER A 113 2.16 -3.11 12.09
N ARG A 114 1.16 -3.98 11.95
CA ARG A 114 0.86 -5.03 12.93
C ARG A 114 2.02 -6.02 13.05
N LEU A 115 2.51 -6.52 11.92
CA LEU A 115 3.62 -7.49 11.89
C LEU A 115 4.93 -6.86 12.39
N GLY A 116 5.17 -5.57 12.10
CA GLY A 116 6.30 -4.83 12.63
C GLY A 116 6.27 -4.79 14.15
N LYS A 117 5.12 -4.42 14.74
CA LYS A 117 4.94 -4.44 16.19
C LYS A 117 5.15 -5.83 16.80
N GLU A 118 4.62 -6.88 16.19
CA GLU A 118 4.79 -8.27 16.65
C GLU A 118 6.27 -8.72 16.64
N ASN A 119 7.08 -8.14 15.75
CA ASN A 119 8.49 -8.46 15.58
C ASN A 119 9.45 -7.37 16.12
N ASN A 120 8.95 -6.39 16.87
CA ASN A 120 9.72 -5.26 17.39
C ASN A 120 10.47 -4.44 16.31
N ILE A 121 9.87 -4.32 15.12
CA ILE A 121 10.35 -3.47 14.03
C ILE A 121 9.49 -2.21 13.98
N ALA A 122 10.14 -1.04 14.04
CA ALA A 122 9.45 0.24 13.93
C ALA A 122 8.95 0.48 12.49
N THR A 123 7.69 0.88 12.36
CA THR A 123 7.04 1.17 11.07
C THR A 123 6.31 2.52 11.05
N PRO A 124 6.94 3.62 11.50
CA PRO A 124 6.26 4.89 11.70
C PRO A 124 5.60 5.47 10.44
N LEU A 125 6.15 5.23 9.24
CA LEU A 125 5.56 5.73 7.99
C LEU A 125 4.33 4.91 7.59
N ASN A 126 4.36 3.58 7.76
CA ASN A 126 3.17 2.75 7.56
C ASN A 126 2.09 3.06 8.61
N ASP A 127 2.47 3.30 9.86
CA ASP A 127 1.57 3.70 10.94
C ASP A 127 0.90 5.05 10.65
N PHE A 128 1.68 6.00 10.12
CA PHE A 128 1.18 7.30 9.70
C PHE A 128 0.18 7.18 8.55
N ILE A 129 0.48 6.40 7.51
CA ILE A 129 -0.45 6.15 6.40
C ILE A 129 -1.77 5.53 6.92
N CYS A 130 -1.69 4.54 7.81
CA CYS A 130 -2.87 3.95 8.43
C CYS A 130 -3.69 4.99 9.20
N SER A 131 -3.02 5.75 10.08
CA SER A 131 -3.66 6.70 10.98
C SER A 131 -4.30 7.86 10.22
N THR A 132 -3.66 8.36 9.17
CA THR A 132 -4.19 9.44 8.32
C THR A 132 -5.39 9.02 7.49
N LEU A 133 -5.44 7.76 7.04
CA LEU A 133 -6.55 7.23 6.25
C LEU A 133 -7.68 6.65 7.09
N LYS A 134 -7.44 6.36 8.38
CA LYS A 134 -8.42 5.75 9.30
C LYS A 134 -9.75 6.51 9.38
N PRO A 135 -9.79 7.85 9.56
CA PRO A 135 -11.06 8.56 9.69
C PRO A 135 -11.93 8.46 8.42
N TYR A 136 -11.31 8.44 7.25
CA TYR A 136 -12.01 8.20 6.00
C TYR A 136 -12.50 6.74 5.91
N ASN A 137 -11.60 5.77 6.16
CA ASN A 137 -11.91 4.35 5.99
C ASN A 137 -13.07 3.90 6.90
N ASP A 138 -13.06 4.35 8.16
CA ASP A 138 -14.13 4.03 9.12
C ASP A 138 -15.48 4.61 8.68
N ARG A 139 -15.49 5.85 8.18
CA ARG A 139 -16.70 6.47 7.61
C ARG A 139 -17.19 5.71 6.37
N ALA A 140 -16.28 5.34 5.47
CA ALA A 140 -16.61 4.59 4.26
C ALA A 140 -17.17 3.20 4.57
N LYS A 141 -16.63 2.50 5.58
CA LYS A 141 -17.18 1.24 6.08
C LYS A 141 -18.57 1.40 6.65
N ALA A 142 -18.80 2.43 7.48
CA ALA A 142 -20.11 2.72 8.05
C ALA A 142 -21.15 3.04 6.96
N ALA A 143 -20.78 3.87 5.97
CA ALA A 143 -21.66 4.17 4.83
C ALA A 143 -22.00 2.92 4.03
N ARG A 144 -21.01 2.07 3.72
CA ARG A 144 -21.24 0.82 2.98
C ARG A 144 -22.17 -0.13 3.73
N PHE A 145 -22.06 -0.19 5.06
CA PHE A 145 -22.94 -1.03 5.90
C PHE A 145 -24.42 -0.66 5.74
N VAL A 146 -24.73 0.62 5.54
CA VAL A 146 -26.11 1.11 5.31
C VAL A 146 -26.46 1.26 3.82
N GLY A 147 -25.66 0.69 2.91
CA GLY A 147 -25.91 0.73 1.47
C GLY A 147 -25.69 2.11 0.82
N ARG A 148 -24.95 3.02 1.47
CA ARG A 148 -24.59 4.35 0.96
C ARG A 148 -23.09 4.44 0.62
N LYS A 149 -22.68 5.53 -0.02
CA LYS A 149 -21.27 5.89 -0.22
C LYS A 149 -20.86 6.99 0.74
N ALA A 150 -19.59 6.98 1.16
CA ALA A 150 -19.06 8.10 1.94
C ALA A 150 -18.83 9.32 1.06
N ASP A 151 -19.17 10.49 1.59
CA ASP A 151 -18.77 11.78 1.05
C ASP A 151 -17.43 12.25 1.65
N PHE A 152 -16.89 13.29 1.05
CA PHE A 152 -15.86 14.09 1.68
C PHE A 152 -16.51 14.95 2.77
N TYR A 153 -15.97 14.87 3.98
CA TYR A 153 -16.36 15.65 5.17
C TYR A 153 -17.56 15.17 6.00
N GLY A 154 -18.26 14.11 5.60
CA GLY A 154 -19.28 13.47 6.42
C GLY A 154 -20.55 14.30 6.58
N ALA A 155 -21.54 14.12 5.70
CA ALA A 155 -22.91 14.41 6.09
C ALA A 155 -23.31 13.48 7.26
N PRO A 156 -24.08 13.95 8.27
CA PRO A 156 -24.59 13.09 9.32
C PRO A 156 -25.32 11.91 8.69
N ILE A 157 -25.04 10.69 9.18
CA ILE A 157 -25.83 9.52 8.82
C ILE A 157 -27.21 9.73 9.46
N ALA A 158 -28.15 10.30 8.69
CA ALA A 158 -29.57 10.33 9.01
C ALA A 158 -30.18 8.93 8.87
#